data_AF-A0A950ULT7-F1
#
_entry.id   AF-A0A950ULT7-F1
#
_cell.length_a   1.000
_cell.length_b   1.000
_cell.length_c   1.000
_cell.angle_alpha   90.00
_cell.angle_beta   90.00
_cell.angle_gamma   90.00
#
_symmetry.space_group_name_H-M   'P 1'
#
loop_
_entity.id
_entity.type
_entity.pdbx_description
1 polymer ?
#
loop_
_entity_poly.entity_id
_entity_poly.type
_entity_poly.pdbx_seq_one_letter_code
_entity_poly.pdbx_strand_id
1 'polypeptide(L)'
;MMRRYVAALALIILAGCASGGQAPLPYMRGEAMLGDVRATGAGKIQHVIFIVQENRSFDNLFQGYSGADTVSKGLNSRGQTIALQPVSLKTV
;
A
#
# COMPACT_ATOMS: atom_id res chain seq x y z
N MET A 1 -38.61 31.14 -47.26
CA MET A 1 -37.93 29.83 -47.06
C MET A 1 -36.48 29.98 -46.59
N MET A 2 -35.69 30.91 -47.11
CA MET A 2 -34.26 31.14 -46.74
C MET A 2 -34.00 31.31 -45.24
N ARG A 3 -34.90 31.94 -44.50
CA ARG A 3 -34.80 32.17 -43.05
C ARG A 3 -34.88 30.89 -42.20
N ARG A 4 -35.51 29.83 -42.72
CA ARG A 4 -35.56 28.50 -42.05
C ARG A 4 -34.24 27.74 -42.22
N TYR A 5 -33.58 27.89 -43.37
CA TYR A 5 -32.29 27.27 -43.65
C TYR A 5 -31.16 27.90 -42.82
N VAL A 6 -31.19 29.23 -42.62
CA VAL A 6 -30.23 29.93 -41.76
C VAL A 6 -30.33 29.46 -40.29
N ALA A 7 -31.55 29.25 -39.79
CA ALA A 7 -31.76 28.75 -38.43
C ALA A 7 -31.25 27.30 -38.27
N ALA A 8 -31.46 26.44 -39.26
CA ALA A 8 -30.96 25.06 -39.24
C ALA A 8 -29.43 25.01 -39.28
N LEU A 9 -28.78 25.87 -40.08
CA LEU A 9 -27.33 25.93 -40.17
C LEU A 9 -26.68 26.42 -38.87
N ALA A 10 -27.30 27.39 -38.20
CA ALA A 10 -26.83 27.88 -36.89
C ALA A 10 -26.89 26.79 -35.81
N LEU A 11 -27.94 25.97 -35.80
CA LEU A 11 -28.09 24.84 -34.85
C LEU A 11 -27.01 23.77 -35.02
N ILE A 12 -26.57 23.51 -36.25
CA ILE A 12 -25.50 22.53 -36.54
C ILE A 12 -24.14 23.04 -36.02
N ILE A 13 -23.87 24.34 -36.15
CA ILE A 13 -22.60 24.95 -35.69
C ILE A 13 -22.50 24.92 -34.16
N LEU A 14 -23.61 25.13 -33.43
CA LEU A 14 -23.60 25.08 -31.96
C LEU A 14 -23.45 23.67 -31.37
N ALA A 15 -23.80 22.61 -32.11
CA ALA A 15 -23.68 21.24 -31.63
C ALA A 15 -22.23 20.69 -31.60
N GLY A 16 -21.26 21.43 -32.15
CA GLY A 16 -19.86 20.98 -32.30
C GLY A 16 -18.96 21.08 -31.06
N CYS A 17 -19.40 21.71 -29.97
CA CYS A 17 -18.52 21.97 -28.81
C CYS A 17 -18.42 20.81 -27.77
N ALA A 18 -19.03 19.65 -28.02
CA ALA A 18 -19.06 18.55 -27.05
C ALA A 18 -17.91 17.51 -27.17
N SER A 19 -16.99 17.66 -28.14
CA SER A 19 -15.88 16.72 -28.35
C SER A 19 -14.60 17.06 -27.56
N GLY A 20 -14.68 17.98 -26.59
CA GLY A 20 -13.62 18.20 -25.61
C GLY A 20 -13.64 17.10 -24.56
N GLY A 21 -13.05 15.94 -24.87
CA GLY A 21 -12.86 14.86 -23.91
C GLY A 21 -12.11 15.37 -22.67
N GLN A 22 -12.85 15.61 -21.59
CA GLN A 22 -12.26 15.81 -20.28
C GLN A 22 -11.49 14.53 -19.96
N ALA A 23 -10.15 14.63 -19.98
CA ALA A 23 -9.33 13.59 -19.40
C ALA A 23 -9.85 13.36 -17.97
N PRO A 24 -10.33 12.15 -17.62
CA PRO A 24 -10.78 11.89 -16.27
C PRO A 24 -9.64 12.25 -15.34
N LEU A 25 -9.92 13.14 -14.39
CA LEU A 25 -8.96 13.55 -13.37
C LEU A 25 -8.35 12.29 -12.75
N PRO A 26 -7.03 12.28 -12.44
CA PRO A 26 -6.31 11.09 -11.99
C PRO A 26 -6.93 10.40 -10.75
N TYR A 27 -7.83 11.08 -10.03
CA TYR A 27 -8.61 10.54 -8.93
C TYR A 27 -9.60 9.42 -9.32
N MET A 28 -10.15 9.42 -10.54
CA MET A 28 -11.11 8.40 -11.00
C MET A 28 -10.43 7.11 -11.53
N ARG A 29 -9.10 7.05 -11.61
CA ARG A 29 -8.34 5.84 -11.99
C ARG A 29 -8.15 4.84 -10.86
N GLY A 30 -8.59 5.16 -9.64
CA GLY A 30 -8.44 4.28 -8.48
C GLY A 30 -9.12 2.93 -8.65
N GLU A 31 -10.32 2.86 -9.23
CA GLU A 31 -11.07 1.60 -9.33
C GLU A 31 -10.47 0.60 -10.32
N ALA A 32 -9.95 1.08 -11.45
CA ALA A 32 -9.33 0.20 -12.46
C ALA A 32 -8.02 -0.41 -11.95
N MET A 33 -7.20 0.35 -11.21
CA MET A 33 -5.98 -0.16 -10.58
C MET A 33 -6.28 -1.06 -9.37
N LEU A 34 -7.39 -0.83 -8.66
CA LEU A 34 -7.84 -1.70 -7.56
C LEU A 34 -8.45 -3.02 -8.03
N GLY A 35 -8.89 -3.12 -9.29
CA GLY A 35 -9.40 -4.36 -9.88
C GLY A 35 -8.36 -5.48 -9.86
N ASP A 36 -7.13 -5.16 -10.28
CA ASP A 36 -6.00 -6.10 -10.30
C ASP A 36 -5.56 -6.50 -8.88
N VAL A 37 -5.59 -5.55 -7.93
CA VAL A 37 -5.26 -5.78 -6.50
C VAL A 37 -6.36 -6.60 -5.78
N ARG A 38 -7.62 -6.51 -6.23
CA ARG A 38 -8.72 -7.34 -5.71
C ARG A 38 -8.60 -8.79 -6.18
N ALA A 39 -8.16 -9.02 -7.41
CA ALA A 39 -7.94 -10.36 -7.95
C ALA A 39 -6.86 -11.14 -7.19
N THR A 40 -5.83 -10.45 -6.67
CA THR A 40 -4.76 -11.05 -5.85
C THR A 40 -5.15 -11.19 -4.37
N GLY A 41 -6.33 -10.72 -3.96
CA GLY A 41 -6.80 -10.74 -2.57
C GLY A 41 -6.23 -9.61 -1.70
N ALA A 42 -5.28 -8.82 -2.20
CA ALA A 42 -4.71 -7.67 -1.50
C ALA A 42 -5.77 -6.59 -1.17
N GLY A 43 -6.87 -6.53 -1.94
CA GLY A 43 -8.01 -5.66 -1.64
C GLY A 43 -8.96 -6.15 -0.53
N LYS A 44 -8.73 -7.32 0.08
CA LYS A 44 -9.61 -7.88 1.14
C LYS A 44 -9.28 -7.38 2.54
N ILE A 45 -8.04 -6.92 2.76
CA ILE A 45 -7.61 -6.40 4.05
C ILE A 45 -8.11 -4.96 4.18
N GLN A 46 -9.00 -4.72 5.14
CA GLN A 46 -9.57 -3.39 5.40
C GLN A 46 -8.75 -2.57 6.39
N HIS A 47 -8.10 -3.24 7.35
CA HIS A 47 -7.31 -2.61 8.40
C HIS A 47 -6.02 -3.38 8.62
N VAL A 48 -4.90 -2.68 8.54
CA VAL A 48 -3.58 -3.20 8.91
C VAL A 48 -3.16 -2.51 10.20
N ILE A 49 -2.94 -3.29 11.26
CA ILE A 49 -2.47 -2.80 12.55
C ILE A 49 -1.02 -3.25 12.69
N PHE A 50 -0.11 -2.28 12.84
CA PHE A 50 1.30 -2.55 13.13
C PHE A 50 1.52 -2.51 14.64
N ILE A 51 1.93 -3.64 15.22
CA ILE A 51 2.30 -3.73 16.64
C ILE A 51 3.81 -3.90 16.70
N VAL A 52 4.51 -2.95 17.32
CA VAL A 52 5.97 -2.95 17.42
C VAL A 52 6.37 -3.05 18.88
N GLN A 53 7.25 -4.01 19.20
CA GLN A 53 7.97 -4.06 20.47
C GLN A 53 9.38 -3.52 20.24
N GLU A 54 9.68 -2.36 20.82
CA GLU A 54 11.00 -1.76 20.72
C GLU A 54 12.03 -2.50 21.59
N ASN A 55 13.32 -2.30 21.29
CA ASN A 55 14.44 -2.86 22.05
C ASN A 55 14.38 -4.40 22.19
N ARG A 56 13.94 -5.10 21.15
CA ARG A 56 13.98 -6.56 21.04
C ARG A 56 14.60 -6.97 19.71
N SER A 57 15.61 -7.83 19.76
CA SER A 57 16.16 -8.49 18.58
C SER A 57 15.29 -9.68 18.16
N PHE A 58 15.55 -10.21 16.97
CA PHE A 58 14.89 -11.43 16.49
C PHE A 58 15.12 -12.62 17.44
N ASP A 59 16.34 -12.80 17.95
CA ASP A 59 16.68 -13.82 18.95
C ASP A 59 15.84 -13.69 20.23
N ASN A 60 15.48 -12.48 20.67
CA ASN A 60 14.66 -12.32 21.87
C ASN A 60 13.27 -12.95 21.74
N LEU A 61 12.75 -13.05 20.51
CA LEU A 61 11.38 -13.50 20.24
C LEU A 61 11.32 -14.91 19.66
N PHE A 62 12.35 -15.32 18.92
CA PHE A 62 12.31 -16.54 18.09
C PHE A 62 13.41 -17.56 18.40
N GLN A 63 14.19 -17.38 19.48
CA GLN A 63 15.20 -18.36 19.89
C GLN A 63 14.61 -19.79 19.96
N GLY A 64 15.21 -20.73 19.23
CA GLY A 64 14.79 -22.14 19.23
C GLY A 64 13.58 -22.46 18.34
N TYR A 65 13.03 -21.48 17.62
CA TYR A 65 12.02 -21.74 16.59
C TYR A 65 12.62 -22.47 15.39
N SER A 66 11.91 -23.46 14.84
CA SER A 66 12.42 -24.27 13.72
C SER A 66 12.62 -23.43 12.46
N GLY A 67 13.83 -23.48 11.90
CA GLY A 67 14.20 -22.70 10.71
C GLY A 67 14.47 -21.22 10.96
N ALA A 68 14.41 -20.75 12.22
CA ALA A 68 14.80 -19.39 12.57
C ALA A 68 16.33 -19.26 12.59
N ASP A 69 16.85 -18.23 11.93
CA ASP A 69 18.27 -17.86 12.03
C ASP A 69 18.48 -17.15 13.38
N THR A 70 18.94 -17.90 14.37
CA THR A 70 19.13 -17.43 15.75
C THR A 70 20.45 -17.90 16.31
N VAL A 71 21.03 -17.15 17.24
CA VAL A 71 22.29 -17.50 17.90
C VAL A 71 22.13 -17.57 19.42
N SER A 72 22.87 -18.47 20.09
CA SER A 72 22.83 -18.60 21.56
C SER A 72 23.94 -17.81 22.27
N LYS A 73 24.79 -17.12 21.51
CA LYS A 73 25.96 -16.37 22.02
C LYS A 73 26.35 -15.24 21.09
N GLY A 74 26.95 -14.19 21.63
CA GLY A 74 27.45 -13.02 20.89
C GLY A 74 28.74 -12.44 21.49
N LEU A 75 29.39 -11.52 20.78
CA LEU A 75 30.58 -10.82 21.26
C LEU A 75 30.19 -9.52 21.96
N ASN A 76 30.81 -9.24 23.12
CA ASN A 76 30.71 -7.93 23.74
C ASN A 76 31.76 -6.95 23.18
N SER A 77 31.73 -5.69 23.63
CA SER A 77 32.66 -4.63 23.20
C SER A 77 34.13 -4.90 23.51
N ARG A 78 34.44 -5.91 24.34
CA ARG A 78 35.79 -6.36 24.65
C ARG A 78 36.21 -7.59 23.85
N GLY A 79 35.41 -8.00 22.87
CA GLY A 79 35.66 -9.20 22.05
C GLY A 79 35.43 -10.52 22.80
N GLN A 80 34.79 -10.50 23.96
CA GLN A 80 34.50 -11.71 24.74
C GLN A 80 33.19 -12.35 24.25
N THR A 81 33.18 -13.66 24.06
CA THR A 81 31.93 -14.40 23.78
C THR A 81 31.09 -14.54 25.04
N ILE A 82 29.84 -14.09 24.98
CA ILE A 82 28.85 -14.13 26.06
C ILE A 82 27.65 -14.95 25.60
N ALA A 83 27.19 -15.87 26.45
CA ALA A 83 25.94 -16.60 26.22
C ALA A 83 24.74 -15.65 26.37
N LEU A 84 23.87 -15.62 25.37
CA LEU A 84 22.66 -14.81 25.42
C LEU A 84 21.69 -15.39 26.46
N GLN A 85 20.99 -14.50 27.15
CA GLN A 85 20.07 -14.86 28.23
C GLN A 85 18.64 -14.47 27.87
N PRO A 86 17.63 -15.27 28.29
CA PRO A 86 16.23 -14.89 28.17
C PRO A 86 15.95 -13.56 28.90
N VAL A 87 15.11 -12.74 28.30
CA VAL A 87 14.63 -11.48 28.89
C VAL A 87 13.11 -11.47 28.94
N SER A 88 12.54 -10.84 29.96
CA SER A 88 11.09 -10.74 30.11
C SER A 88 10.46 -9.84 29.05
N LEU A 89 9.22 -10.16 28.64
CA LEU A 89 8.40 -9.34 27.75
C LEU A 89 7.54 -8.31 28.51
N LYS A 90 7.47 -8.39 29.85
CA LYS A 90 6.71 -7.41 30.64
C LYS A 90 7.49 -6.11 30.75
N THR A 91 6.79 -4.99 30.67
CA THR A 91 7.31 -3.68 31.04
C THR A 91 7.61 -3.68 32.54
N VAL A 92 8.83 -3.28 32.90
CA VAL A 92 9.25 -3.01 34.29
C VAL A 92 8.75 -1.67 34.76
#